data_AF-A0A0P9EZL4-F1
#
_entry.id   AF-A0A0P9EZL4-F1
#
_cell.length_a   1.000
_cell.length_b   1.000
_cell.length_c   1.000
_cell.angle_alpha   90.00
_cell.angle_beta   90.00
_cell.angle_gamma   90.00
#
_symmetry.space_group_name_H-M   'P 1'
#
loop_
_entity.id
_entity.type
_entity.pdbx_description
1 polymer ?
#
loop_
_entity_poly.entity_id
_entity_poly.type
_entity_poly.pdbx_seq_one_letter_code
_entity_poly.pdbx_strand_id
1 'polypeptide(L)'
;MRHIRESQESPPQRTLPAPTLAAPIAVIGSPNSTTNFTVDILEAARDRALDHAWVTFEVAERFNGRTYRKRALCQLGGIVTRNRWHEDPVIRAVIKHQGALPALSGESDLTSAQLGALGVFLLDDNGHVLRRT
;
A
#
# COMPACT_ATOMS: atom_id res chain seq x y z
N MET A 1 -10.05 59.67 25.60
CA MET A 1 -9.67 58.25 25.54
C MET A 1 -10.37 57.62 24.35
N ARG A 2 -9.65 57.32 23.25
CA ARG A 2 -10.22 56.62 22.08
C ARG A 2 -9.71 55.17 22.12
N HIS A 3 -10.61 54.22 22.28
CA HIS A 3 -10.30 52.79 22.17
C HIS A 3 -10.09 52.45 20.69
N ILE A 4 -8.86 52.10 20.33
CA ILE A 4 -8.54 51.50 19.03
C ILE A 4 -8.93 50.02 19.13
N ARG A 5 -9.90 49.62 18.31
CA ARG A 5 -10.37 48.23 18.21
C ARG A 5 -9.42 47.52 17.23
N GLU A 6 -8.44 46.79 17.75
CA GLU A 6 -7.62 45.89 16.93
C GLU A 6 -8.51 44.79 16.35
N SER A 7 -8.69 44.83 15.03
CA SER A 7 -9.35 43.78 14.28
C SER A 7 -8.35 42.63 14.14
N GLN A 8 -8.54 41.57 14.91
CA GLN A 8 -7.77 40.33 14.82
C GLN A 8 -8.13 39.61 13.52
N GLU A 9 -7.44 39.94 12.43
CA GLU A 9 -7.55 39.20 11.18
C GLU A 9 -6.88 37.84 11.37
N SER A 10 -7.69 36.78 11.38
CA SER A 10 -7.21 35.41 11.52
C SER A 10 -6.38 35.04 10.28
N PRO A 11 -5.20 34.42 10.43
CA PRO A 11 -4.37 34.08 9.28
C PRO A 11 -5.14 33.11 8.36
N PRO A 12 -4.97 33.22 7.03
CA PRO A 12 -5.68 32.36 6.10
C PRO A 12 -5.34 30.90 6.40
N GLN A 13 -6.37 30.11 6.73
CA GLN A 13 -6.24 28.67 6.85
C GLN A 13 -5.77 28.13 5.51
N ARG A 14 -4.50 27.71 5.44
CA ARG A 14 -3.94 27.05 4.27
C ARG A 14 -4.68 25.73 4.11
N THR A 15 -5.74 25.71 3.31
CA THR A 15 -6.43 24.49 2.92
C THR A 15 -5.42 23.66 2.14
N LEU A 16 -4.75 22.73 2.82
CA LEU A 16 -3.95 21.74 2.15
C LEU A 16 -4.89 21.01 1.18
N PRO A 17 -4.51 20.83 -0.10
CA PRO A 17 -5.30 20.03 -1.00
C PRO A 17 -5.53 18.67 -0.33
N ALA A 18 -6.78 18.19 -0.37
CA ALA A 18 -7.10 16.86 0.11
C ALA A 18 -6.08 15.89 -0.50
N PRO A 19 -5.46 14.99 0.30
CA PRO A 19 -4.47 14.07 -0.23
C PRO A 19 -5.13 13.34 -1.39
N THR A 20 -4.64 13.56 -2.62
CA THR A 20 -5.03 12.77 -3.77
C THR A 20 -4.79 11.33 -3.36
N LEU A 21 -5.87 10.55 -3.18
CA LEU A 21 -5.74 9.15 -2.81
C LEU A 21 -4.85 8.52 -3.89
N ALA A 22 -3.63 8.13 -3.50
CA ALA A 22 -2.72 7.48 -4.41
C ALA A 22 -3.45 6.24 -4.95
N ALA A 23 -3.45 6.07 -6.28
CA ALA A 23 -4.16 4.95 -6.90
C ALA A 23 -3.65 3.63 -6.29
N PRO A 24 -4.56 2.70 -5.94
CA PRO A 24 -4.18 1.46 -5.27
C PRO A 24 -3.17 0.69 -6.13
N ILE A 25 -2.15 0.14 -5.49
CA ILE A 25 -1.04 -0.55 -6.17
C ILE A 25 -0.98 -2.05 -5.87
N ALA A 26 -1.52 -2.48 -4.73
CA ALA A 26 -1.38 -3.84 -4.24
C ALA A 26 -2.49 -4.19 -3.24
N VAL A 27 -2.68 -5.48 -3.00
CA VAL A 27 -3.58 -6.05 -1.99
C VAL A 27 -2.72 -6.74 -0.93
N ILE A 28 -3.13 -6.65 0.34
CA ILE A 28 -2.45 -7.38 1.41
C ILE A 28 -2.83 -8.86 1.32
N GLY A 29 -1.81 -9.69 1.08
CA GLY A 29 -1.92 -11.14 0.97
C GLY A 29 -1.65 -11.83 2.30
N SER A 30 -1.13 -13.06 2.25
CA SER A 30 -0.72 -13.83 3.41
C SER A 30 0.55 -14.63 3.07
N PRO A 31 1.40 -15.00 4.04
CA PRO A 31 1.33 -14.68 5.48
C PRO A 31 1.82 -13.26 5.82
N ASN A 32 1.34 -12.70 6.94
CA ASN A 32 1.76 -11.39 7.46
C ASN A 32 2.16 -11.47 8.93
N SER A 33 3.07 -10.58 9.33
CA SER A 33 3.38 -10.27 10.73
C SER A 33 3.02 -8.80 11.03
N THR A 34 3.33 -8.34 12.24
CA THR A 34 3.11 -6.92 12.63
C THR A 34 4.06 -5.94 11.94
N THR A 35 5.18 -6.43 11.41
CA THR A 35 6.23 -5.59 10.80
C THR A 35 6.50 -5.93 9.34
N ASN A 36 6.09 -7.11 8.88
CA ASN A 36 6.37 -7.61 7.54
C ASN A 36 5.08 -8.12 6.90
N PHE A 37 4.68 -7.53 5.77
CA PHE A 37 3.44 -7.88 5.09
C PHE A 37 3.74 -8.41 3.70
N THR A 38 3.09 -9.49 3.31
CA THR A 38 3.09 -9.97 1.94
C THR A 38 1.99 -9.24 1.19
N VAL A 39 2.30 -8.73 0.00
CA VAL A 39 1.32 -8.07 -0.88
C VAL A 39 1.37 -8.65 -2.27
N ASP A 40 0.23 -8.66 -2.94
CA ASP A 40 0.12 -8.99 -4.35
C ASP A 40 -0.14 -7.70 -5.14
N ILE A 41 0.72 -7.41 -6.10
CA ILE A 41 0.65 -6.20 -6.93
C ILE A 41 -0.55 -6.34 -7.86
N LEU A 42 -1.34 -5.26 -7.95
CA LEU A 42 -2.48 -5.20 -8.84
C LEU A 42 -2.01 -5.08 -10.29
N GLU A 43 -2.74 -5.70 -11.23
CA GLU A 43 -2.42 -5.62 -12.66
C GLU A 43 -2.31 -4.15 -13.14
N ALA A 44 -3.19 -3.28 -12.66
CA ALA A 44 -3.19 -1.84 -12.98
C ALA A 44 -1.95 -1.06 -12.46
N ALA A 45 -1.10 -1.71 -11.67
CA ALA A 45 0.13 -1.14 -11.13
C ALA A 45 1.39 -1.91 -11.59
N ARG A 46 1.25 -2.96 -12.41
CA ARG A 46 2.36 -3.81 -12.88
C ARG A 46 3.45 -3.02 -13.62
N ASP A 47 3.05 -2.05 -14.43
CA ASP A 47 3.98 -1.24 -15.25
C ASP A 47 4.53 -0.01 -14.52
N ARG A 48 4.27 0.13 -13.21
CA ARG A 48 4.77 1.28 -12.43
C ARG A 48 6.15 0.99 -11.86
N ALA A 49 6.95 2.04 -11.70
CA ALA A 49 8.17 1.96 -10.91
C ALA A 49 7.82 1.81 -9.42
N LEU A 50 7.86 0.57 -8.94
CA LEU A 50 7.50 0.22 -7.57
C LEU A 50 8.71 -0.04 -6.67
N ASP A 51 9.91 -0.11 -7.23
CA ASP A 51 11.14 -0.36 -6.47
C ASP A 51 11.32 0.66 -5.34
N HIS A 52 11.40 0.15 -4.10
CA HIS A 52 11.54 0.97 -2.90
C HIS A 52 10.43 2.01 -2.66
N ALA A 53 9.29 1.89 -3.35
CA ALA A 53 8.18 2.81 -3.22
C ALA A 53 7.65 2.85 -1.77
N TRP A 54 7.23 4.03 -1.35
CA TRP A 54 6.57 4.21 -0.06
C TRP A 54 5.08 4.04 -0.23
N VAL A 55 4.51 3.23 0.64
CA VAL A 55 3.12 2.83 0.57
C VAL A 55 2.51 3.00 1.94
N THR A 56 1.22 3.32 1.95
CA THR A 56 0.46 3.34 3.19
C THR A 56 -0.74 2.43 3.05
N PHE A 57 -1.03 1.70 4.11
CA PHE A 57 -2.30 1.01 4.24
C PHE A 57 -2.91 1.27 5.60
N GLU A 58 -4.23 1.13 5.67
CA GLU A 58 -4.99 1.30 6.89
C GLU A 58 -5.46 -0.04 7.43
N VAL A 59 -5.38 -0.20 8.75
CA VAL A 59 -5.88 -1.36 9.47
C VAL A 59 -6.83 -0.86 10.55
N ALA A 60 -8.02 -1.45 10.57
CA ALA A 60 -8.95 -1.30 11.69
C ALA A 60 -8.74 -2.44 12.67
N GLU A 61 -8.23 -2.12 13.86
CA GLU A 61 -8.11 -3.08 14.97
C GLU A 61 -9.25 -2.86 15.97
N ARG A 62 -9.79 -3.95 16.52
CA ARG A 62 -10.76 -3.88 17.61
C ARG A 62 -10.11 -4.31 18.91
N PHE A 63 -10.11 -3.42 19.90
CA PHE A 63 -9.57 -3.71 21.23
C PHE A 63 -10.50 -3.15 22.32
N ASN A 64 -10.86 -3.97 23.30
CA ASN A 64 -11.79 -3.63 24.38
C ASN A 64 -13.11 -2.97 23.90
N GLY A 65 -13.70 -3.50 22.82
CA GLY A 65 -14.96 -2.99 22.25
C GLY A 65 -14.83 -1.66 21.49
N ARG A 66 -13.62 -1.09 21.38
CA ARG A 66 -13.34 0.12 20.60
C ARG A 66 -12.63 -0.24 19.30
N THR A 67 -13.00 0.42 18.21
CA THR A 67 -12.32 0.30 16.92
C THR A 67 -11.27 1.40 16.82
N TYR A 68 -10.01 1.03 16.57
CA TYR A 68 -8.90 1.93 16.36
C TYR A 68 -8.46 1.81 14.91
N ARG A 69 -8.39 2.94 14.19
CA ARG A 69 -7.82 2.98 12.85
C ARG A 69 -6.34 3.29 12.96
N LYS A 70 -5.51 2.46 12.33
CA LYS A 70 -4.08 2.67 12.24
C LYS A 70 -3.70 2.82 10.77
N ARG A 71 -2.78 3.72 10.47
CA ARG A 71 -2.12 3.82 9.17
C ARG A 71 -0.68 3.37 9.32
N ALA A 72 -0.29 2.33 8.60
CA ALA A 72 1.09 1.91 8.51
C ALA A 72 1.74 2.61 7.32
N LEU A 73 2.90 3.22 7.54
CA LEU A 73 3.82 3.63 6.48
C LEU A 73 4.83 2.51 6.28
N CYS A 74 4.91 2.02 5.05
CA CYS A 74 5.76 0.89 4.68
C CYS A 74 6.62 1.24 3.48
N GLN A 75 7.73 0.53 3.36
CA GLN A 75 8.55 0.51 2.15
C GLN A 75 8.34 -0.81 1.42
N LEU A 76 8.14 -0.74 0.11
CA LEU A 76 8.13 -1.91 -0.76
C LEU A 76 9.55 -2.47 -0.88
N GLY A 77 9.69 -3.75 -0.53
CA GLY A 77 10.92 -4.52 -0.66
C GLY A 77 10.94 -5.30 -1.97
N GLY A 78 11.67 -6.42 -1.97
CA GLY A 78 11.86 -7.25 -3.16
C GLY A 78 10.54 -7.72 -3.78
N ILE A 79 10.38 -7.42 -5.07
CA ILE A 79 9.25 -7.83 -5.89
C ILE A 79 9.63 -9.13 -6.61
N VAL A 80 8.75 -10.13 -6.56
CA VAL A 80 8.94 -11.43 -7.19
C VAL A 80 7.72 -11.78 -8.01
N THR A 81 7.93 -12.04 -9.30
CA THR A 81 6.88 -12.53 -10.20
C THR A 81 7.02 -14.04 -10.37
N ARG A 82 5.94 -14.76 -10.12
CA ARG A 82 5.84 -16.22 -10.27
C ARG A 82 4.68 -16.58 -11.16
N ASN A 83 4.82 -17.65 -11.92
CA ASN A 83 3.73 -18.19 -12.72
C ASN A 83 3.70 -19.70 -12.52
N ARG A 84 2.59 -20.19 -11.97
CA ARG A 84 2.41 -21.61 -11.63
C ARG A 84 2.68 -22.55 -12.81
N TRP A 85 2.33 -22.14 -14.03
CA TRP A 85 2.55 -22.93 -15.23
C TRP A 85 4.01 -22.94 -15.68
N HIS A 86 4.74 -21.85 -15.46
CA HIS A 86 6.19 -21.80 -15.70
C HIS A 86 6.99 -22.56 -14.63
N GLU A 87 6.39 -22.85 -13.47
CA GLU A 87 7.00 -23.63 -12.37
C GLU A 87 6.75 -25.14 -12.49
N ASP A 88 5.69 -25.55 -13.18
CA ASP A 88 5.39 -26.96 -13.41
C ASP A 88 6.44 -27.61 -14.35
N PRO A 89 7.07 -28.73 -13.94
CA PRO A 89 8.16 -29.34 -14.71
C PRO A 89 7.71 -29.93 -16.05
N VAL A 90 6.48 -30.44 -16.14
CA VAL A 90 5.92 -31.01 -17.38
C VAL A 90 5.63 -29.88 -18.36
N ILE A 91 4.97 -28.83 -17.87
CA ILE A 91 4.58 -27.68 -18.70
C ILE A 91 5.82 -26.90 -19.15
N ARG A 92 6.86 -26.80 -18.32
CA ARG A 92 8.14 -26.18 -18.68
C ARG A 92 8.79 -26.83 -19.90
N ALA A 93 8.62 -28.14 -20.11
CA ALA A 93 9.08 -28.80 -21.34
C ALA A 93 8.34 -28.30 -22.58
N VAL A 94 7.02 -28.08 -22.48
CA VAL A 94 6.21 -27.52 -23.57
C VAL A 94 6.61 -26.07 -23.86
N ILE A 95 6.74 -25.24 -22.82
CA ILE A 95 7.20 -23.84 -22.93
C ILE A 95 8.56 -23.78 -23.61
N LYS A 96 9.51 -24.66 -23.24
CA LYS A 96 10.84 -24.71 -23.87
C LYS A 96 10.75 -24.88 -25.39
N HIS A 97 9.79 -25.64 -25.89
CA HIS A 97 9.61 -25.86 -27.32
C HIS A 97 8.81 -24.76 -28.02
N GLN A 98 7.82 -24.18 -27.33
CA GLN A 98 6.85 -23.23 -27.92
C GLN A 98 7.17 -21.76 -27.60
N GLY A 99 8.07 -21.48 -26.68
CA GLY A 99 8.46 -20.16 -26.20
C GLY A 99 7.54 -19.59 -25.11
N ALA A 100 6.25 -19.89 -25.15
CA ALA A 100 5.25 -19.41 -24.19
C ALA A 100 4.01 -20.33 -24.17
N LEU A 101 3.15 -20.14 -23.16
CA LEU A 101 1.81 -20.71 -23.11
C LEU A 101 0.79 -19.64 -23.52
N PRO A 102 0.07 -19.83 -24.64
CA PRO A 102 -1.00 -18.93 -25.04
C PRO A 102 -2.00 -18.71 -23.91
N ALA A 103 -2.36 -17.44 -23.65
CA ALA A 103 -3.28 -17.00 -22.60
C ALA A 103 -2.86 -17.27 -21.14
N LEU A 104 -1.67 -17.86 -20.88
CA LEU A 104 -1.21 -18.16 -19.52
C LEU A 104 0.12 -17.50 -19.17
N SER A 105 1.05 -17.41 -20.13
CA SER A 105 2.29 -16.66 -19.93
C SER A 105 1.98 -15.17 -19.93
N GLY A 106 2.43 -14.43 -18.90
CA GLY A 106 2.14 -13.01 -18.74
C GLY A 106 0.82 -12.73 -18.01
N GLU A 107 -0.27 -13.37 -18.42
CA GLU A 107 -1.63 -13.14 -17.88
C GLU A 107 -1.85 -13.80 -16.51
N SER A 108 -1.27 -14.98 -16.28
CA SER A 108 -1.38 -15.72 -15.01
C SER A 108 -0.17 -15.51 -14.09
N ASP A 109 0.57 -14.43 -14.32
CA ASP A 109 1.71 -14.07 -13.49
C ASP A 109 1.19 -13.47 -12.17
N LEU A 110 1.67 -14.01 -11.05
CA LEU A 110 1.46 -13.46 -9.72
C LEU A 110 2.70 -12.68 -9.31
N THR A 111 2.59 -11.35 -9.29
CA THR A 111 3.64 -10.46 -8.78
C THR A 111 3.38 -10.18 -7.30
N SER A 112 4.19 -10.77 -6.43
CA SER A 112 4.12 -10.55 -4.98
C SER A 112 5.33 -9.76 -4.50
N ALA A 113 5.16 -8.98 -3.44
CA ALA A 113 6.23 -8.23 -2.80
C ALA A 113 6.12 -8.31 -1.28
N GLN A 114 7.20 -7.91 -0.60
CA GLN A 114 7.18 -7.72 0.85
C GLN A 114 7.14 -6.23 1.20
N LEU A 115 6.40 -5.90 2.27
CA LEU A 115 6.37 -4.58 2.86
C LEU A 115 7.03 -4.61 4.24
N GLY A 116 8.03 -3.76 4.44
CA GLY A 116 8.59 -3.48 5.76
C GLY A 116 7.91 -2.26 6.39
N ALA A 117 7.36 -2.40 7.60
CA ALA A 117 6.78 -1.28 8.34
C ALA A 117 7.86 -0.32 8.86
N LEU A 118 7.75 0.95 8.48
CA LEU A 118 8.61 2.04 8.95
C LEU A 118 8.00 2.74 10.19
N GLY A 119 6.67 2.83 10.23
CA GLY A 119 5.96 3.42 11.35
C GLY A 119 4.46 3.17 11.27
N VAL A 120 3.83 3.04 12.44
CA VAL A 120 2.38 2.86 12.57
C VAL A 120 1.81 4.04 13.32
N PHE A 121 0.77 4.64 12.76
CA PHE A 121 0.16 5.86 13.27
C PHE A 121 -1.28 5.60 13.62
N LEU A 122 -1.70 5.95 14.83
CA LEU A 122 -3.10 5.94 15.23
C LEU A 122 -3.81 7.12 14.56
N LEU A 123 -4.96 6.86 13.95
CA LEU A 123 -5.79 7.88 13.32
C LEU A 123 -6.99 8.26 14.20
N ASP A 124 -7.46 9.49 14.06
CA ASP A 124 -8.77 9.91 14.54
C ASP A 124 -9.88 9.51 13.55
N ASP A 125 -11.14 9.83 13.90
CA ASP A 125 -12.30 9.55 13.04
C ASP A 125 -12.27 10.33 11.71
N ASN A 126 -11.50 11.42 11.64
CA ASN A 126 -11.30 12.23 10.44
C ASN A 126 -10.10 11.78 9.60
N GLY A 127 -9.35 10.75 10.03
CA GLY A 127 -8.17 10.23 9.34
C GLY A 127 -6.87 11.01 9.58
N HIS A 128 -6.85 11.91 10.57
CA HIS A 128 -5.64 12.61 11.01
C HIS A 128 -4.81 11.77 11.97
N VAL A 129 -3.49 11.93 11.90
CA VAL A 129 -2.56 11.22 12.79
C VAL A 129 -2.67 11.81 14.21
N LEU A 130 -3.10 10.98 15.17
CA LEU A 130 -3.12 11.32 16.59
C LEU A 130 -1.76 11.13 17.25
N ARG A 131 -1.15 9.95 17.05
CA ARG A 131 0.16 9.60 17.62
C ARG A 131 0.82 8.44 16.89
N ARG A 132 2.14 8.35 17.02
CA ARG A 132 2.92 7.16 16.64
C ARG A 132 2.66 6.03 17.66
N THR A 133 2.53 4.81 17.17
CA THR A 133 2.37 3.58 17.96
C THR A 133 3.63 2.73 17.84
#